data_AF-A0A0Q8DM88-F1
#
_entry.id   AF-A0A0Q8DM88-F1
#
_cell.length_a   1.000
_cell.length_b   1.000
_cell.length_c   1.000
_cell.angle_alpha   90.00
_cell.angle_beta   90.00
_cell.angle_gamma   90.00
#
_symmetry.space_group_name_H-M   'P 1'
#
loop_
_entity.id
_entity.type
_entity.pdbx_description
1 polymer ?
#
loop_
_entity_poly.entity_id
_entity_poly.type
_entity_poly.pdbx_seq_one_letter_code
_entity_poly.pdbx_strand_id
1 'polypeptide(L)'
;MSSNVTVAVIGVVAALLGSAIGAIASYFSTRSMRKLEWRLAQADREIEKRESLYAEFFAAANHGMLAGVAGKSIQPHELDILVNLDCRIWLLSPELGKCSRAIVSCVMDHYQKDKKDKASYPELREQFIVICRKSVEALRASV
;
A
#
# COMPACT_ATOMS: atom_id res chain seq x y z
N MET A 1 -40.10 -57.45 7.32
CA MET A 1 -39.95 -56.27 6.45
C MET A 1 -39.15 -56.68 5.23
N SER A 2 -39.65 -56.44 4.01
CA SER A 2 -38.99 -56.91 2.78
C SER A 2 -37.65 -56.21 2.57
N SER A 3 -36.61 -56.95 2.18
CA SER A 3 -35.23 -56.49 1.90
C SER A 3 -35.14 -55.13 1.19
N ASN A 4 -36.07 -54.89 0.25
CA ASN A 4 -36.17 -53.64 -0.52
C ASN A 4 -36.39 -52.38 0.34
N VAL A 5 -37.12 -52.47 1.46
CA VAL A 5 -37.38 -51.33 2.36
C VAL A 5 -36.12 -50.96 3.12
N THR A 6 -35.34 -51.96 3.57
CA THR A 6 -34.07 -51.73 4.28
C THR A 6 -33.04 -51.06 3.36
N VAL A 7 -32.93 -51.51 2.10
CA VAL A 7 -32.03 -50.91 1.11
C VAL A 7 -32.42 -49.47 0.80
N ALA A 8 -33.72 -49.18 0.66
CA ALA A 8 -34.22 -47.83 0.41
C ALA A 8 -33.89 -46.87 1.58
N VAL A 9 -34.09 -47.31 2.83
CA VAL A 9 -33.77 -46.50 4.02
C VAL A 9 -32.28 -46.20 4.10
N ILE A 10 -31.42 -47.17 3.84
CA ILE A 10 -29.96 -46.97 3.83
C ILE A 10 -29.57 -45.95 2.76
N GLY A 11 -30.15 -46.04 1.55
CA GLY A 11 -29.89 -45.09 0.47
C GLY A 11 -30.28 -43.65 0.83
N VAL A 12 -31.46 -43.46 1.44
CA VAL A 12 -31.92 -42.13 1.88
C VAL A 12 -31.02 -41.56 2.98
N VAL A 13 -30.66 -42.36 3.98
CA VAL A 13 -29.76 -41.92 5.07
C VAL A 13 -28.37 -41.58 4.52
N ALA A 14 -27.83 -42.40 3.61
CA ALA A 14 -26.54 -42.14 2.97
C ALA A 14 -26.57 -40.85 2.14
N ALA A 15 -27.65 -40.60 1.39
CA ALA A 15 -27.82 -39.36 0.62
C ALA A 15 -27.92 -38.12 1.53
N LEU A 16 -28.66 -38.21 2.65
CA LEU A 16 -28.76 -37.12 3.62
C LEU A 16 -27.41 -36.82 4.27
N LEU A 17 -26.67 -37.85 4.69
CA LEU A 17 -25.33 -37.69 5.26
C LEU A 17 -24.35 -37.11 4.23
N GLY A 18 -24.37 -37.61 2.99
CA GLY A 18 -23.54 -37.08 1.90
C GLY A 18 -23.83 -35.61 1.59
N SER A 19 -25.11 -35.23 1.56
CA SER A 19 -25.53 -33.83 1.37
C SER A 19 -25.11 -32.94 2.54
N ALA A 20 -25.26 -33.41 3.78
CA ALA A 20 -24.83 -32.66 4.96
C ALA A 20 -23.31 -32.42 4.98
N ILE A 21 -22.51 -33.45 4.67
CA ILE A 21 -21.05 -33.33 4.57
C ILE A 21 -20.68 -32.38 3.42
N GLY A 22 -21.32 -32.50 2.26
CA GLY A 22 -21.10 -31.61 1.12
C GLY A 22 -21.42 -30.15 1.44
N ALA A 23 -22.53 -29.89 2.14
CA ALA A 23 -22.91 -28.55 2.57
C ALA A 23 -21.92 -27.96 3.58
N ILE A 24 -21.46 -28.76 4.55
CA ILE A 24 -20.45 -28.35 5.53
C ILE A 24 -19.12 -28.03 4.85
N ALA A 25 -18.63 -28.93 3.99
CA ALA A 25 -17.39 -28.74 3.25
C ALA A 25 -17.45 -27.51 2.33
N SER A 26 -18.59 -27.32 1.63
CA SER A 26 -18.83 -26.14 0.80
C SER A 26 -18.82 -24.87 1.64
N TYR A 27 -19.50 -24.84 2.78
CA TYR A 27 -19.51 -23.69 3.67
C TYR A 27 -18.11 -23.31 4.18
N PHE A 28 -17.32 -24.29 4.65
CA PHE A 28 -15.96 -24.02 5.11
C PHE A 28 -15.05 -23.57 3.97
N SER A 29 -15.18 -24.17 2.79
CA SER A 29 -14.44 -23.77 1.60
C SER A 29 -14.75 -22.33 1.19
N THR A 30 -16.04 -21.98 1.03
CA THR A 30 -16.47 -20.62 0.68
C THR A 30 -16.05 -19.61 1.74
N ARG A 31 -16.16 -19.95 3.03
CA ARG A 31 -15.73 -19.05 4.11
C ARG A 31 -14.23 -18.79 4.07
N SER A 32 -13.43 -19.82 3.81
CA SER A 32 -11.97 -19.71 3.75
C SER A 32 -11.52 -18.90 2.54
N MET A 33 -12.16 -19.13 1.38
CA MET A 33 -11.91 -18.39 0.15
C MET A 33 -12.27 -16.90 0.32
N ARG A 34 -13.45 -16.58 0.83
CA ARG A 34 -13.85 -15.20 1.11
C ARG A 34 -12.91 -14.47 2.07
N LYS A 35 -12.39 -15.19 3.09
CA LYS A 35 -11.42 -14.62 4.03
C LYS A 35 -10.09 -14.30 3.33
N LEU A 36 -9.64 -15.16 2.43
CA LEU A 36 -8.42 -14.93 1.64
C LEU A 36 -8.61 -13.76 0.67
N GLU A 37 -9.71 -13.73 -0.08
CA GLU A 37 -10.08 -12.63 -0.97
C GLU A 37 -10.14 -11.29 -0.24
N TRP A 38 -10.72 -11.27 0.97
CA TRP A 38 -10.79 -10.05 1.77
C TRP A 38 -9.42 -9.55 2.22
N ARG A 39 -8.50 -10.47 2.58
CA ARG A 39 -7.12 -10.13 2.95
C ARG A 39 -6.34 -9.58 1.75
N LEU A 40 -6.46 -10.23 0.60
CA LEU A 40 -5.87 -9.76 -0.66
C LEU A 40 -6.38 -8.37 -1.02
N ALA A 41 -7.70 -8.17 -1.02
CA ALA A 41 -8.31 -6.87 -1.31
C ALA A 41 -7.92 -5.78 -0.29
N GLN A 42 -7.70 -6.14 0.98
CA GLN A 42 -7.21 -5.18 1.98
C GLN A 42 -5.76 -4.76 1.70
N ALA A 43 -4.90 -5.72 1.33
CA ALA A 43 -3.51 -5.44 1.02
C ALA A 43 -3.36 -4.63 -0.28
N ASP A 44 -4.11 -4.96 -1.32
CA ASP A 44 -4.12 -4.21 -2.59
C ASP A 44 -4.51 -2.75 -2.36
N ARG A 45 -5.55 -2.50 -1.55
CA ARG A 45 -5.95 -1.13 -1.18
C ARG A 45 -4.88 -0.38 -0.39
N GLU A 46 -4.17 -1.06 0.51
CA GLU A 46 -3.09 -0.44 1.27
C GLU A 46 -1.88 -0.12 0.37
N ILE A 47 -1.55 -1.01 -0.57
CA ILE A 47 -0.51 -0.79 -1.57
C ILE A 47 -0.86 0.42 -2.45
N GLU A 48 -2.07 0.44 -3.02
CA GLU A 48 -2.55 1.54 -3.86
C GLU A 48 -2.50 2.89 -3.12
N LYS A 49 -2.95 2.91 -1.86
CA LYS A 49 -2.90 4.12 -1.01
C LYS A 49 -1.48 4.62 -0.79
N ARG A 50 -0.50 3.72 -0.59
CA ARG A 50 0.90 4.10 -0.43
C ARG A 50 1.52 4.56 -1.73
N GLU A 51 1.29 3.85 -2.83
CA GLU A 51 1.77 4.25 -4.15
C GLU A 51 1.24 5.64 -4.54
N SER A 52 -0.05 5.92 -4.29
CA SER A 52 -0.64 7.26 -4.49
C SER A 52 0.05 8.32 -3.64
N LEU A 53 0.25 8.06 -2.34
CA LEU A 53 0.94 9.01 -1.45
C LEU A 53 2.36 9.30 -1.91
N TYR A 54 3.11 8.28 -2.32
CA TYR A 54 4.48 8.45 -2.81
C TYR A 54 4.52 9.23 -4.12
N ALA A 55 3.57 8.97 -5.03
CA ALA A 55 3.44 9.69 -6.29
C ALA A 55 3.06 11.17 -6.07
N GLU A 56 2.10 11.45 -5.18
CA GLU A 56 1.72 12.80 -4.77
C GLU A 56 2.91 13.57 -4.20
N PHE A 57 3.67 12.93 -3.29
CA PHE A 57 4.87 13.52 -2.71
C PHE A 57 5.93 13.82 -3.78
N PHE A 58 6.17 12.90 -4.71
CA PHE A 58 7.11 13.14 -5.81
C PHE A 58 6.67 14.28 -6.72
N ALA A 59 5.38 14.35 -7.05
CA ALA A 59 4.85 15.43 -7.86
C ALA A 59 5.06 16.79 -7.18
N ALA A 60 4.75 16.89 -5.89
CA ALA A 60 4.94 18.10 -5.10
C ALA A 60 6.44 18.48 -4.99
N ALA A 61 7.31 17.53 -4.70
CA ALA A 61 8.75 17.77 -4.58
C ALA A 61 9.37 18.20 -5.92
N ASN A 62 9.01 17.53 -7.02
CA ASN A 62 9.47 17.91 -8.35
C ASN A 62 8.96 19.29 -8.76
N HIS A 63 7.71 19.61 -8.45
CA HIS A 63 7.15 20.93 -8.71
C HIS A 63 7.94 22.01 -7.96
N GLY A 64 8.23 21.80 -6.68
CA GLY A 64 9.10 22.69 -5.90
C GLY A 64 10.49 22.85 -6.52
N MET A 65 11.16 21.75 -6.86
CA MET A 65 12.47 21.84 -7.51
C MET A 65 12.44 22.64 -8.82
N LEU A 66 11.44 22.39 -9.68
CA LEU A 66 11.28 23.10 -10.95
C LEU A 66 10.97 24.59 -10.75
N ALA A 67 10.14 24.93 -9.77
CA ALA A 67 9.85 26.31 -9.42
C ALA A 67 11.12 27.04 -8.91
N GLY A 68 11.93 26.38 -8.08
CA GLY A 68 13.23 26.89 -7.64
C GLY A 68 14.21 27.12 -8.80
N VAL A 69 14.31 26.16 -9.73
CA VAL A 69 15.14 26.30 -10.96
C VAL A 69 14.66 27.45 -11.84
N ALA A 70 13.34 27.66 -11.94
CA ALA A 70 12.76 28.77 -12.68
C ALA A 70 12.91 30.13 -11.98
N GLY A 71 13.57 30.19 -10.81
CA GLY A 71 13.74 31.40 -10.02
C GLY A 71 12.45 31.95 -9.41
N LYS A 72 11.38 31.14 -9.38
CA LYS A 72 10.14 31.49 -8.70
C LYS A 72 10.29 31.25 -7.21
N SER A 73 9.58 31.99 -6.38
CA SER A 73 9.44 31.66 -4.95
C SER A 73 8.43 30.52 -4.78
N ILE A 74 8.70 29.58 -3.87
CA ILE A 74 7.67 28.61 -3.46
C ILE A 74 6.52 29.35 -2.81
N GLN A 75 5.30 29.01 -3.19
CA GLN A 75 4.13 29.58 -2.54
C GLN A 75 3.88 28.86 -1.21
N PRO A 76 3.43 29.56 -0.14
CA PRO A 76 3.19 28.93 1.16
C PRO A 76 2.29 27.70 1.12
N HIS A 77 1.28 27.69 0.24
CA HIS A 77 0.38 26.55 0.08
C HIS A 77 1.05 25.32 -0.57
N GLU A 78 2.03 25.53 -1.47
CA GLU A 78 2.79 24.43 -2.09
C GLU A 78 3.71 23.78 -1.05
N LEU A 79 4.30 24.60 -0.18
CA LEU A 79 5.10 24.11 0.94
C LEU A 79 4.26 23.36 1.96
N ASP A 80 3.06 23.85 2.28
CA ASP A 80 2.12 23.16 3.17
C ASP A 80 1.74 21.77 2.63
N ILE A 81 1.43 21.66 1.34
CA ILE A 81 1.17 20.36 0.68
C ILE A 81 2.37 19.42 0.83
N LEU A 82 3.57 19.91 0.52
CA LEU A 82 4.79 19.10 0.58
C LEU A 82 5.09 18.61 2.01
N VAL A 83 4.94 19.48 3.01
CA VAL A 83 5.14 19.14 4.43
C VAL A 83 4.06 18.18 4.94
N ASN A 84 2.81 18.36 4.51
CA ASN A 84 1.71 17.44 4.86
C ASN A 84 1.98 16.03 4.34
N LEU A 85 2.40 15.91 3.08
CA LEU A 85 2.75 14.64 2.45
C LEU A 85 3.95 13.97 3.16
N ASP A 86 4.98 14.74 3.50
CA ASP A 86 6.10 14.25 4.32
C ASP A 86 5.64 13.74 5.69
N CYS A 87 4.79 14.46 6.41
CA CYS A 87 4.21 14.00 7.67
C CYS A 87 3.43 12.69 7.51
N ARG A 88 2.65 12.54 6.43
CA ARG A 88 1.92 11.30 6.12
C ARG A 88 2.89 10.15 5.84
N ILE A 89 4.00 10.39 5.15
CA ILE A 89 5.04 9.38 4.88
C ILE A 89 5.75 8.96 6.17
N TRP A 90 6.05 9.90 7.06
CA TRP A 90 6.64 9.64 8.37
C TRP A 90 5.82 8.67 9.22
N LEU A 91 4.49 8.71 9.11
CA LEU A 91 3.60 7.78 9.82
C LEU A 91 3.67 6.34 9.29
N LEU A 92 4.14 6.14 8.06
CA LEU A 92 4.26 4.81 7.46
C LEU A 92 5.57 4.12 7.85
N SER A 93 6.69 4.85 7.82
CA SER A 93 8.00 4.31 8.17
C SER A 93 8.98 5.43 8.55
N PRO A 94 9.73 5.29 9.66
CA PRO A 94 10.80 6.22 10.01
C PRO A 94 11.89 6.33 8.95
N GLU A 95 12.17 5.27 8.19
CA GLU A 95 13.17 5.27 7.13
C GLU A 95 12.72 6.13 5.94
N LEU A 96 11.48 5.93 5.48
CA LEU A 96 10.86 6.78 4.46
C LEU A 96 10.72 8.22 4.94
N GLY A 97 10.37 8.42 6.21
CA GLY A 97 10.28 9.74 6.82
C GLY A 97 11.59 10.51 6.76
N LYS A 98 12.71 9.89 7.14
CA LYS A 98 14.03 10.54 7.04
C LYS A 98 14.38 10.94 5.61
N CYS A 99 14.11 10.06 4.65
CA CYS A 99 14.41 10.31 3.24
C CYS A 99 13.50 11.40 2.64
N SER A 100 12.18 11.37 2.91
CA SER A 100 11.25 12.44 2.52
C SER A 100 11.62 13.78 3.15
N ARG A 101 11.98 13.81 4.44
CA ARG A 101 12.44 15.03 5.11
C ARG A 101 13.70 15.61 4.46
N ALA A 102 14.63 14.77 4.03
CA ALA A 102 15.82 15.19 3.32
C ALA A 102 15.48 15.82 1.97
N ILE A 103 14.50 15.25 1.25
CA ILE A 103 13.96 15.83 0.00
C ILE A 103 13.31 17.19 0.26
N VAL A 104 12.43 17.31 1.26
CA VAL A 104 11.81 18.60 1.61
C VAL A 104 12.87 19.64 1.95
N SER A 105 13.89 19.26 2.72
CA SER A 105 15.00 20.16 3.05
C SER A 105 15.74 20.61 1.80
N CYS A 106 16.06 19.68 0.89
CA CYS A 106 16.73 19.97 -0.38
C CYS A 106 15.92 20.94 -1.25
N VAL A 107 14.59 20.74 -1.33
CA VAL A 107 13.67 21.67 -2.02
C VAL A 107 13.75 23.06 -1.39
N MET A 108 13.68 23.16 -0.06
CA MET A 108 13.76 24.43 0.65
C MET A 108 15.10 25.15 0.48
N ASP A 109 16.20 24.39 0.48
CA ASP A 109 17.55 24.92 0.27
C ASP A 109 17.71 25.54 -1.13
N HIS A 110 16.98 25.03 -2.14
CA HIS A 110 16.96 25.61 -3.49
C HIS A 110 16.40 27.04 -3.56
N TYR A 111 15.61 27.45 -2.57
CA TYR A 111 15.07 28.81 -2.46
C TYR A 111 15.90 29.72 -1.55
N GLN A 112 16.95 29.19 -0.90
CA GLN A 112 17.87 29.98 -0.08
C GLN A 112 18.97 30.61 -0.95
N LYS A 113 19.38 31.84 -0.61
CA LYS A 113 20.43 32.57 -1.33
C LYS A 113 21.82 31.92 -1.16
N ASP A 114 22.05 31.25 -0.03
CA ASP A 114 23.29 30.52 0.25
C ASP A 114 23.09 29.04 -0.09
N LYS A 115 23.50 28.66 -1.31
CA LYS A 115 23.56 27.25 -1.71
C LYS A 115 24.61 26.53 -0.86
N LYS A 116 24.16 25.87 0.20
CA LYS A 116 24.99 24.86 0.88
C LYS A 116 25.04 23.62 -0.02
N ASP A 117 26.25 23.16 -0.30
CA ASP A 117 26.53 21.92 -1.01
C ASP A 117 25.95 20.75 -0.19
N LYS A 118 24.71 20.39 -0.48
CA LYS A 118 23.96 19.32 0.18
C LYS A 118 23.65 18.23 -0.85
N ALA A 119 23.32 17.04 -0.35
CA ALA A 119 22.99 15.86 -1.13
C ALA A 119 22.16 16.20 -2.38
N SER A 120 22.59 15.67 -3.52
CA SER A 120 22.00 15.96 -4.82
C SER A 120 20.55 15.49 -4.85
N TYR A 121 19.61 16.35 -5.24
CA TYR A 121 18.19 15.98 -5.34
C TYR A 121 17.96 14.66 -6.13
N PRO A 122 18.64 14.42 -7.27
CA PRO A 122 18.66 13.12 -7.93
C PRO A 122 18.97 11.91 -7.03
N GLU A 123 19.99 12.02 -6.18
CA GLU A 123 20.40 10.93 -5.27
C GLU A 123 19.35 10.68 -4.18
N LEU A 124 18.82 11.75 -3.59
CA LEU A 124 17.75 11.65 -2.59
C LEU A 124 16.48 11.03 -3.19
N ARG A 125 16.14 11.42 -4.42
CA ARG A 125 15.03 10.86 -5.18
C ARG A 125 15.25 9.36 -5.42
N GLU A 126 16.44 8.95 -5.86
CA GLU A 126 16.73 7.54 -6.11
C GLU A 126 16.63 6.71 -4.83
N GLN A 127 17.23 7.19 -3.73
CA GLN A 127 17.13 6.55 -2.42
C GLN A 127 15.67 6.38 -1.98
N PHE A 128 14.87 7.43 -2.13
CA PHE A 128 13.45 7.38 -1.78
C PHE A 128 12.68 6.35 -2.62
N ILE A 129 12.93 6.28 -3.93
CA ILE A 129 12.31 5.28 -4.83
C ILE A 129 12.66 3.86 -4.36
N VAL A 130 13.93 3.60 -4.03
CA VAL A 130 14.37 2.28 -3.56
C VAL A 130 13.65 1.89 -2.26
N ILE A 131 13.53 2.81 -1.30
CA ILE A 131 12.85 2.54 -0.03
C ILE A 131 11.34 2.35 -0.26
N CYS A 132 10.72 3.14 -1.15
CA CYS A 132 9.30 2.98 -1.50
C CYS A 132 9.02 1.62 -2.12
N ARG A 133 9.85 1.16 -3.07
CA ARG A 133 9.72 -0.16 -3.68
C ARG A 133 9.82 -1.27 -2.65
N LYS A 134 10.82 -1.21 -1.77
CA LYS A 134 10.97 -2.16 -0.65
C LYS A 134 9.74 -2.16 0.27
N SER A 135 9.17 -0.99 0.56
CA SER A 135 7.96 -0.86 1.37
C SER A 135 6.74 -1.55 0.74
N VAL A 136 6.55 -1.38 -0.57
CA VAL A 136 5.47 -2.02 -1.33
C VAL A 136 5.69 -3.53 -1.47
N GLU A 137 6.93 -3.96 -1.75
CA GLU A 137 7.29 -5.38 -1.84
C GLU A 137 7.07 -6.11 -0.51
N ALA A 138 7.44 -5.48 0.62
CA ALA A 138 7.21 -6.04 1.94
C ALA A 138 5.71 -6.22 2.25
N LEU A 139 4.86 -5.29 1.79
CA LEU A 139 3.41 -5.43 1.88
C LEU A 139 2.88 -6.59 1.04
N ARG A 140 3.32 -6.70 -0.22
CA ARG A 140 2.92 -7.81 -1.11
C ARG A 140 3.32 -9.18 -0.55
N ALA A 141 4.47 -9.26 0.11
CA ALA A 141 4.97 -10.48 0.74
C ALA A 141 4.22 -10.85 2.05
N SER A 142 3.45 -9.92 2.63
CA SER A 142 2.74 -10.12 3.89
C SER A 142 1.32 -10.70 3.75
N VAL A 143 0.88 -10.94 2.51
CA VAL A 143 -0.46 -11.44 2.14
C VAL A 143 -0.44 -12.93 1.88
#